data_AF-A0A1X7SQY4-F1
#
_entry.id   AF-A0A1X7SQY4-F1
#
_cell.length_a   1.000
_cell.length_b   1.000
_cell.length_c   1.000
_cell.angle_alpha   90.00
_cell.angle_beta   90.00
_cell.angle_gamma   90.00
#
_symmetry.space_group_name_H-M   'P 1'
#
loop_
_entity.id
_entity.type
_entity.pdbx_description
1 polymer ?
#
loop_
_entity_poly.entity_id
_entity_poly.type
_entity_poly.pdbx_seq_one_letter_code
_entity_poly.pdbx_strand_id
1 'polypeptide(L)'
;SNNLESHNDVNSYYIDGISITRGSPRQHVWTLMAGVTGGSGTHTTSHCPCASGSTQGPQSFVGNDYYCESGAGSSYTNILYTSDPLWDGQGCGSLETACCNVPGIPWFHRDYGNTTTTDYLELRVCADQSTIDEDAPVAFYEIYVK
;
A
#
# COMPACT_ATOMS: atom_id res chain seq x y z
N SER A 1 -16.02 -20.10 -16.89
CA SER A 1 -14.60 -19.90 -16.56
C SER A 1 -14.48 -18.54 -15.93
N ASN A 2 -14.48 -18.46 -14.59
CA ASN A 2 -14.41 -17.17 -13.90
C ASN A 2 -12.97 -16.68 -13.97
N ASN A 3 -12.76 -15.66 -14.81
CA ASN A 3 -11.50 -14.96 -14.98
C ASN A 3 -11.27 -14.12 -13.72
N LEU A 4 -10.60 -14.69 -12.73
CA LEU A 4 -9.91 -13.94 -11.68
C LEU A 4 -8.69 -13.32 -12.37
N GLU A 5 -8.87 -12.16 -13.00
CA GLU A 5 -7.74 -11.40 -13.54
C GLU A 5 -6.73 -11.16 -12.41
N SER A 6 -5.45 -11.32 -12.72
CA SER A 6 -4.39 -11.50 -11.75
C SER A 6 -4.13 -10.23 -10.91
N HIS A 7 -4.83 -10.07 -9.79
CA HIS A 7 -4.50 -9.12 -8.72
C HIS A 7 -3.14 -9.42 -8.04
N ASN A 8 -2.35 -10.37 -8.56
CA ASN A 8 -1.07 -10.80 -8.00
C ASN A 8 0.09 -10.58 -9.00
N ASP A 9 -0.08 -9.64 -9.95
CA ASP A 9 0.94 -9.27 -10.93
C ASP A 9 1.39 -7.82 -10.71
N VAL A 10 2.70 -7.59 -10.72
CA VAL A 10 3.30 -6.25 -10.68
C VAL A 10 2.80 -5.37 -11.84
N ASN A 11 2.33 -5.98 -12.93
CA ASN A 11 1.75 -5.26 -14.06
C ASN A 11 0.27 -4.90 -13.91
N SER A 12 -0.42 -5.44 -12.91
CA SER A 12 -1.84 -5.20 -12.66
C SER A 12 -2.07 -4.11 -11.60
N TYR A 13 -3.34 -3.83 -11.33
CA TYR A 13 -3.82 -3.18 -10.11
C TYR A 13 -3.97 -4.26 -9.02
N TYR A 14 -3.09 -4.23 -8.03
CA TYR A 14 -2.99 -5.28 -7.00
C TYR A 14 -3.21 -4.76 -5.57
N ILE A 15 -3.53 -3.47 -5.45
CA ILE A 15 -3.71 -2.70 -4.22
C ILE A 15 -4.60 -1.49 -4.47
N ASP A 16 -5.27 -1.06 -3.40
CA ASP A 16 -5.72 0.31 -3.21
C ASP A 16 -4.58 1.15 -2.63
N GLY A 17 -4.17 2.21 -3.33
CA GLY A 17 -3.05 3.06 -2.91
C GLY A 17 -2.02 3.30 -4.00
N ILE A 18 -0.72 3.19 -3.67
CA ILE A 18 0.39 3.56 -4.56
C ILE A 18 1.31 2.36 -4.84
N SER A 19 1.57 2.11 -6.12
CA SER A 19 2.60 1.17 -6.60
C SER A 19 3.76 1.95 -7.22
N ILE A 20 4.97 1.79 -6.67
CA ILE A 20 6.20 2.35 -7.22
C ILE A 20 7.01 1.23 -7.85
N THR A 21 7.36 1.40 -9.12
CA THR A 21 8.09 0.39 -9.89
C THR A 21 9.19 1.01 -10.75
N ARG A 22 10.05 0.16 -11.33
CA ARG A 22 11.15 0.58 -12.21
C ARG A 22 11.30 -0.31 -13.43
N GLY A 23 11.76 0.29 -14.53
CA GLY A 23 12.29 -0.41 -15.70
C GLY A 23 11.24 -1.16 -16.53
N SER A 24 11.72 -1.85 -17.58
CA SER A 24 10.91 -2.69 -18.46
C SER A 24 11.69 -3.95 -18.84
N PRO A 25 11.33 -5.15 -18.32
CA PRO A 25 10.11 -5.47 -17.59
C PRO A 25 10.02 -4.79 -16.23
N ARG A 26 8.79 -4.51 -15.79
CA ARG A 26 8.49 -3.79 -14.55
C ARG A 26 9.01 -4.58 -13.34
N GLN A 27 9.75 -3.89 -12.47
CA GLN A 27 10.24 -4.43 -11.20
C GLN A 27 9.71 -3.59 -10.04
N HIS A 28 9.34 -4.26 -8.95
CA HIS A 28 8.83 -3.61 -7.76
C HIS A 28 9.91 -2.79 -7.04
N VAL A 29 9.53 -1.59 -6.56
CA VAL A 29 10.36 -0.72 -5.73
C VAL A 29 9.74 -0.61 -4.33
N TRP A 30 8.49 -0.15 -4.25
CA TRP A 30 7.75 0.00 -2.99
C TRP A 30 6.24 -0.01 -3.23
N THR A 31 5.47 -0.41 -2.22
CA THR A 31 4.00 -0.31 -2.24
C THR A 31 3.50 0.48 -1.02
N LEU A 32 2.52 1.37 -1.20
CA LEU A 32 1.80 2.00 -0.10
C LEU A 32 0.32 1.59 -0.21
N MET A 33 -0.19 0.87 0.78
CA MET A 33 -1.51 0.23 0.74
C MET A 33 -2.49 0.92 1.68
N ALA A 34 -3.73 1.12 1.24
CA ALA A 34 -4.82 1.56 2.10
C ALA A 34 -5.57 0.35 2.65
N GLY A 35 -5.67 0.23 3.97
CA GLY A 35 -6.55 -0.75 4.62
C GLY A 35 -7.97 -0.21 4.78
N VAL A 36 -8.98 -1.10 4.78
CA VAL A 36 -10.39 -0.70 4.97
C VAL A 36 -10.69 -0.22 6.40
N THR A 37 -10.09 -0.83 7.41
CA THR A 37 -10.20 -0.42 8.83
C THR A 37 -8.94 -0.81 9.61
N GLY A 38 -8.51 0.03 10.54
CA GLY A 38 -7.36 -0.22 11.40
C GLY A 38 -7.66 -0.79 12.79
N GLY A 39 -8.93 -0.80 13.20
CA GLY A 39 -9.34 -1.15 14.56
C GLY A 39 -10.43 -2.22 14.66
N SER A 40 -10.80 -2.86 13.55
CA SER A 40 -11.88 -3.86 13.51
C SER A 40 -11.37 -5.25 13.21
N GLY A 41 -11.88 -6.28 13.89
CA GLY A 41 -11.63 -7.68 13.53
C GLY A 41 -12.43 -8.18 12.31
N THR A 42 -13.28 -7.33 11.71
CA THR A 42 -14.05 -7.63 10.49
C THR A 42 -13.28 -7.19 9.24
N HIS A 43 -13.60 -7.72 8.06
CA HIS A 43 -12.89 -7.41 6.81
C HIS A 43 -11.40 -7.81 6.83
N THR A 44 -11.09 -8.95 7.45
CA THR A 44 -9.72 -9.48 7.55
C THR A 44 -9.06 -9.79 6.19
N THR A 45 -9.84 -9.79 5.12
CA THR A 45 -9.37 -9.90 3.73
C THR A 45 -9.07 -8.54 3.07
N SER A 46 -9.28 -7.44 3.76
CA SER A 46 -9.07 -6.07 3.24
C SER A 46 -8.34 -5.19 4.27
N HIS A 47 -7.76 -5.83 5.29
CA HIS A 47 -6.84 -5.19 6.21
C HIS A 47 -5.45 -5.11 5.61
N CYS A 48 -4.67 -4.22 6.19
CA CYS A 48 -3.24 -4.22 5.99
C CYS A 48 -2.63 -5.60 6.27
N PRO A 49 -1.70 -6.08 5.41
CA PRO A 49 -1.07 -7.38 5.63
C PRO A 49 -0.32 -7.50 6.96
N CYS A 50 0.17 -6.39 7.50
CA CYS A 50 0.83 -6.29 8.79
C CYS A 50 -0.13 -6.19 9.99
N ALA A 51 -1.43 -6.02 9.76
CA ALA A 51 -2.40 -5.84 10.84
C ALA A 51 -2.64 -7.16 11.61
N SER A 52 -2.84 -7.03 12.92
CA SER A 52 -3.15 -8.18 13.79
C SER A 52 -4.47 -8.83 13.40
N GLY A 53 -4.43 -10.11 13.05
CA GLY A 53 -5.62 -10.86 12.62
C GLY A 53 -5.95 -10.72 11.13
N SER A 54 -5.13 -10.01 10.36
CA SER A 54 -5.23 -10.01 8.90
C SER A 54 -5.05 -11.43 8.36
N THR A 55 -5.85 -11.76 7.36
CA THR A 55 -5.74 -13.03 6.61
C THR A 55 -5.07 -12.84 5.26
N GLN A 56 -4.77 -11.59 4.89
CA GLN A 56 -4.04 -11.23 3.69
C GLN A 56 -2.54 -11.16 3.97
N GLY A 57 -1.74 -11.60 3.01
CA GLY A 57 -0.31 -11.31 2.96
C GLY A 57 -0.03 -10.30 1.85
N PRO A 58 1.13 -9.61 1.89
CA PRO A 58 1.55 -8.83 0.73
C PRO A 58 1.78 -9.77 -0.46
N GLN A 59 1.64 -9.25 -1.67
CA GLN A 59 1.99 -10.03 -2.87
C GLN A 59 3.46 -10.47 -2.82
N SER A 60 3.75 -11.65 -3.37
CA SER A 60 5.07 -12.26 -3.24
C SER A 60 6.21 -11.38 -3.77
N PHE A 61 5.95 -10.58 -4.81
CA PHE A 61 6.92 -9.63 -5.37
C PHE A 61 7.08 -8.34 -4.56
N VAL A 62 6.13 -8.03 -3.65
CA VAL A 62 6.19 -6.88 -2.74
C VAL A 62 7.03 -7.21 -1.51
N GLY A 63 6.89 -8.43 -0.97
CA GLY A 63 7.64 -8.87 0.20
C GLY A 63 7.45 -7.91 1.39
N ASN A 64 8.55 -7.37 1.91
CA ASN A 64 8.56 -6.42 3.05
C ASN A 64 8.67 -4.95 2.61
N ASP A 65 8.68 -4.68 1.31
CA ASP A 65 8.91 -3.35 0.75
C ASP A 65 7.58 -2.61 0.59
N TYR A 66 6.86 -2.47 1.70
CA TYR A 66 5.57 -1.79 1.73
C TYR A 66 5.31 -1.06 3.03
N TYR A 67 4.45 -0.05 2.94
CA TYR A 67 3.71 0.51 4.06
C TYR A 67 2.23 0.26 3.87
N CYS A 68 1.49 0.13 4.97
CA CYS A 68 0.05 0.01 4.92
C CYS A 68 -0.58 0.68 6.13
N GLU A 69 -1.70 1.37 5.91
CA GLU A 69 -2.45 2.05 6.97
C GLU A 69 -3.91 2.20 6.54
N SER A 70 -4.81 2.28 7.51
CA SER A 70 -6.20 2.68 7.30
C SER A 70 -6.47 4.01 7.97
N GLY A 71 -7.09 4.94 7.25
CA GLY A 71 -7.59 6.19 7.85
C GLY A 71 -8.89 6.01 8.62
N ALA A 72 -9.47 4.80 8.60
CA ALA A 72 -10.67 4.45 9.33
C ALA A 72 -10.31 3.61 10.57
N GLY A 73 -10.95 3.93 11.70
CA GLY A 73 -10.76 3.19 12.96
C GLY A 73 -11.41 1.80 12.96
N SER A 74 -12.34 1.55 13.89
CA SER A 74 -13.02 0.23 14.00
C SER A 74 -14.22 0.05 13.05
N SER A 75 -14.60 1.06 12.29
CA SER A 75 -15.68 0.98 11.32
C SER A 75 -15.45 2.03 10.24
N TYR A 76 -15.91 1.73 9.03
CA TYR A 76 -15.85 2.66 7.90
C TYR A 76 -17.24 3.05 7.42
N THR A 77 -17.31 4.19 6.77
CA THR A 77 -18.45 4.71 6.01
C THR A 77 -17.91 5.27 4.71
N ASN A 78 -18.76 5.44 3.69
CA ASN A 78 -18.33 5.91 2.37
C ASN A 78 -18.06 7.42 2.35
N ILE A 79 -16.97 7.82 3.01
CA ILE A 79 -16.46 9.19 3.08
C ILE A 79 -14.94 9.18 2.88
N LEU A 80 -14.38 10.33 2.51
CA LEU A 80 -12.93 10.51 2.48
C LEU A 80 -12.40 10.84 3.88
N TYR A 81 -11.55 9.96 4.42
CA TYR A 81 -10.92 10.10 5.73
C TYR A 81 -9.70 11.03 5.66
N THR A 82 -9.93 12.35 5.79
CA THR A 82 -8.86 13.37 5.70
C THR A 82 -8.22 13.73 7.04
N SER A 83 -8.81 13.31 8.16
CA SER A 83 -8.28 13.59 9.51
C SER A 83 -7.10 12.71 9.89
N ASP A 84 -6.90 11.62 9.17
CA ASP A 84 -5.90 10.59 9.42
C ASP A 84 -5.15 10.27 8.12
N PRO A 85 -4.10 11.04 7.78
CA PRO A 85 -3.34 10.84 6.55
C PRO A 85 -2.66 9.47 6.53
N LEU A 86 -2.81 8.74 5.43
CA LEU A 86 -2.22 7.41 5.29
C LEU A 86 -0.69 7.47 5.21
N TRP A 87 -0.06 6.44 5.78
CA TRP A 87 1.37 6.11 5.69
C TRP A 87 2.29 7.12 6.39
N ASP A 88 1.79 7.79 7.43
CA ASP A 88 2.55 8.71 8.28
C ASP A 88 2.93 8.10 9.64
N GLY A 89 2.39 6.91 9.95
CA GLY A 89 2.66 6.17 11.18
C GLY A 89 2.01 6.79 12.41
N GLN A 90 0.99 7.64 12.22
CA GLN A 90 0.16 8.25 13.25
C GLN A 90 -1.30 7.84 13.08
N GLY A 91 -2.13 8.02 14.10
CA GLY A 91 -3.58 7.75 14.00
C GLY A 91 -4.00 6.28 13.87
N CYS A 92 -3.03 5.38 13.69
CA CYS A 92 -3.13 3.93 13.63
C CYS A 92 -4.15 3.31 14.58
N GLY A 93 -5.07 2.52 14.01
CA GLY A 93 -5.96 1.69 14.79
C GLY A 93 -5.22 0.61 15.59
N SER A 94 -5.88 0.07 16.61
CA SER A 94 -5.25 -0.88 17.54
C SER A 94 -4.70 -2.15 16.87
N LEU A 95 -5.22 -2.54 15.70
CA LEU A 95 -4.75 -3.72 14.96
C LEU A 95 -3.58 -3.40 14.03
N GLU A 96 -3.40 -2.14 13.64
CA GLU A 96 -2.34 -1.67 12.72
C GLU A 96 -1.07 -1.21 13.43
N THR A 97 -0.99 -1.40 14.76
CA THR A 97 0.20 -1.04 15.56
C THR A 97 1.52 -1.54 14.94
N ALA A 98 1.53 -2.76 14.37
CA ALA A 98 2.71 -3.30 13.70
C ALA A 98 3.01 -2.63 12.34
N CYS A 99 1.97 -2.17 11.64
CA CYS A 99 2.09 -1.46 10.38
C CYS A 99 2.69 -0.06 10.55
N CYS A 100 2.33 0.63 11.63
CA CYS A 100 2.79 1.98 11.88
C CYS A 100 4.15 2.08 12.56
N ASN A 101 4.56 1.03 13.25
CA ASN A 101 5.87 0.99 13.92
C ASN A 101 6.97 0.42 13.03
N VAL A 102 6.82 0.50 11.71
CA VAL A 102 7.87 0.09 10.76
C VAL A 102 8.91 1.19 10.60
N PRO A 103 10.21 0.85 10.51
CA PRO A 103 11.26 1.83 10.31
C PRO A 103 11.10 2.60 8.99
N GLY A 104 11.46 3.88 9.02
CA GLY A 104 11.58 4.72 7.81
C GLY A 104 10.38 5.62 7.56
N ILE A 105 9.16 5.27 8.00
CA ILE A 105 7.96 6.10 7.80
C ILE A 105 8.22 7.56 8.22
N PRO A 106 7.84 8.55 7.38
CA PRO A 106 7.08 8.41 6.12
C PRO A 106 7.94 8.14 4.87
N TRP A 107 9.25 7.98 5.01
CA TRP A 107 10.19 7.78 3.91
C TRP A 107 10.55 6.31 3.70
N PHE A 108 10.21 5.76 2.54
CA PHE A 108 10.78 4.48 2.13
C PHE A 108 12.22 4.65 1.65
N HIS A 109 13.01 3.59 1.76
CA HIS A 109 14.36 3.53 1.22
C HIS A 109 14.61 2.19 0.55
N ARG A 110 15.02 2.24 -0.73
CA ARG A 110 15.35 1.05 -1.52
C ARG A 110 16.78 1.13 -2.02
N ASP A 111 17.62 0.23 -1.54
CA ASP A 111 19.03 0.13 -1.92
C ASP A 111 19.24 -1.05 -2.87
N TYR A 112 19.78 -0.78 -4.06
CA TYR A 112 20.14 -1.78 -5.07
C TYR A 112 21.66 -2.03 -5.12
N GLY A 113 22.38 -1.64 -4.06
CA GLY A 113 23.82 -1.76 -3.92
C GLY A 113 24.58 -0.87 -4.91
N ASN A 114 25.65 -1.40 -5.48
CA ASN A 114 26.49 -0.68 -6.46
C ASN A 114 25.93 -0.71 -7.90
N THR A 115 24.66 -1.10 -8.06
CA THR A 115 24.03 -1.23 -9.38
C THR A 115 23.60 0.15 -9.87
N THR A 116 24.20 0.62 -10.97
CA THR A 116 23.69 1.80 -11.68
C THR A 116 22.63 1.39 -12.70
N THR A 117 21.60 2.20 -12.88
CA THR A 117 20.54 1.94 -13.87
C THR A 117 20.12 3.23 -14.56
N THR A 118 19.53 3.09 -15.75
CA THR A 118 18.81 4.14 -16.47
C THR A 118 17.31 3.84 -16.57
N ASP A 119 16.85 2.82 -15.84
CA ASP A 119 15.44 2.48 -15.73
C ASP A 119 14.64 3.71 -15.28
N TYR A 120 13.50 3.93 -15.93
CA TYR A 120 12.53 4.90 -15.45
C TYR A 120 11.93 4.42 -14.12
N LEU A 121 11.58 5.37 -13.26
CA LEU A 121 10.69 5.13 -12.13
C LEU A 121 9.26 5.45 -12.54
N GLU A 122 8.32 4.63 -12.10
CA GLU A 122 6.90 4.79 -12.32
C GLU A 122 6.20 4.82 -10.96
N LEU A 123 5.33 5.81 -10.75
CA LEU A 123 4.38 5.87 -9.64
C LEU A 123 2.98 5.70 -10.23
N ARG A 124 2.23 4.70 -9.75
CA ARG A 124 0.83 4.48 -10.11
C ARG A 124 -0.03 4.62 -8.86
N VAL A 125 -1.11 5.39 -8.98
CA VAL A 125 -2.23 5.32 -8.03
C VAL A 125 -3.16 4.23 -8.53
N CYS A 126 -3.35 3.20 -7.73
CA CYS A 126 -4.10 1.99 -8.05
C CYS A 126 -5.34 1.91 -7.17
N ALA A 127 -6.37 1.29 -7.72
CA ALA A 127 -7.60 0.91 -7.06
C ALA A 127 -7.90 -0.51 -7.57
N ASP A 128 -8.11 -1.48 -6.67
CA ASP A 128 -8.16 -2.89 -7.04
C ASP A 128 -9.55 -3.44 -7.35
N GLN A 129 -10.61 -2.64 -7.17
CA GLN A 129 -11.99 -2.94 -7.53
C GLN A 129 -12.63 -1.76 -8.27
N SER A 130 -13.85 -1.41 -7.90
CA SER A 130 -14.68 -0.42 -8.57
C SER A 130 -14.58 0.94 -7.87
N THR A 131 -14.89 2.02 -8.58
CA THR A 131 -14.64 3.40 -8.15
C THR A 131 -15.54 3.94 -7.02
N ILE A 132 -16.08 3.10 -6.13
CA ILE A 132 -17.09 3.53 -5.13
C ILE A 132 -16.55 3.62 -3.70
N ASP A 133 -15.42 3.00 -3.39
CA ASP A 133 -14.90 2.87 -2.02
C ASP A 133 -13.36 2.81 -1.89
N GLU A 134 -12.61 3.17 -2.93
CA GLU A 134 -11.15 2.93 -3.03
C GLU A 134 -10.30 4.21 -3.13
N ASP A 135 -10.87 5.35 -2.73
CA ASP A 135 -10.22 6.65 -2.92
C ASP A 135 -8.97 6.81 -2.04
N ALA A 136 -7.79 6.77 -2.67
CA ALA A 136 -6.50 7.11 -2.05
C ALA A 136 -5.89 8.36 -2.70
N PRO A 137 -6.40 9.57 -2.40
CA PRO A 137 -5.93 10.80 -3.05
C PRO A 137 -4.48 11.11 -2.66
N VAL A 138 -3.66 11.39 -3.67
CA VAL A 138 -2.27 11.79 -3.50
C VAL A 138 -2.13 13.29 -3.71
N ALA A 139 -1.78 14.02 -2.65
CA ALA A 139 -1.62 15.47 -2.70
C ALA A 139 -0.22 15.90 -3.18
N PHE A 140 0.83 15.21 -2.71
CA PHE A 140 2.21 15.48 -3.07
C PHE A 140 3.04 14.19 -2.98
N TYR A 141 4.13 14.14 -3.73
CA TYR A 141 5.14 13.09 -3.62
C TYR A 141 6.52 13.67 -3.86
N GLU A 142 7.52 13.10 -3.17
CA GLU A 142 8.92 13.42 -3.36
C GLU A 142 9.70 12.12 -3.52
N ILE A 143 10.47 12.00 -4.61
CA ILE A 143 11.31 10.83 -4.89
C ILE A 143 12.71 11.31 -5.22
N TYR A 144 13.67 10.85 -4.43
CA TYR A 144 15.08 11.19 -4.58
C TYR A 144 15.84 9.93 -5.02
N VAL A 145 16.60 10.03 -6.12
CA VAL A 145 17.42 8.94 -6.67
C VAL A 145 18.87 9.36 -6.66
N LYS A 146 19.76 8.43 -6.28
CA LYS A 146 21.21 8.65 -6.21
C LYS A 146 21.95 7.65 -7.09
#